data_AF-A0A7C1S6Q9-F1
#
_entry.id   AF-A0A7C1S6Q9-F1
#
_cell.length_a   1.000
_cell.length_b   1.000
_cell.length_c   1.000
_cell.angle_alpha   90.00
_cell.angle_beta   90.00
_cell.angle_gamma   90.00
#
_symmetry.space_group_name_H-M   'P 1'
#
loop_
_entity.id
_entity.type
_entity.pdbx_description
1 polymer ?
#
loop_
_entity_poly.entity_id
_entity_poly.type
_entity_poly.pdbx_seq_one_letter_code
_entity_poly.pdbx_strand_id
1 'polypeptide(L)' 'GHLKDDIDYKNCKTFEEIYQLIENYIKYYNNERAQWSRNKMTPVEYRDHLFALAVA' A
#
# COMPACT_ATOMS: atom_id res chain seq x y z
N GLY A 1 7.94 3.89 7.20
CA GLY A 1 8.74 3.64 6.00
C GLY A 1 8.19 4.50 4.89
N HIS A 2 9.07 5.18 4.16
CA HIS A 2 8.74 5.66 2.82
C HIS A 2 8.94 4.49 1.85
N LEU A 3 8.31 4.55 0.66
CA LEU A 3 8.42 3.52 -0.38
C LEU A 3 9.84 2.98 -0.56
N LYS A 4 10.82 3.88 -0.72
CA LYS A 4 12.24 3.55 -0.95
C LYS A 4 12.92 2.76 0.17
N ASP A 5 12.34 2.78 1.37
CA ASP A 5 12.85 2.06 2.54
C ASP A 5 12.28 0.63 2.61
N ASP A 6 11.16 0.39 1.93
CA ASP A 6 10.39 -0.86 2.00
C ASP A 6 10.52 -1.72 0.71
N ILE A 7 11.22 -1.24 -0.33
CA ILE A 7 11.43 -1.96 -1.61
C ILE A 7 12.92 -2.07 -1.99
N ASP A 8 13.29 -3.16 -2.63
CA ASP A 8 14.67 -3.40 -3.12
C ASP A 8 14.89 -2.90 -4.56
N TYR A 9 14.72 -1.59 -4.75
CA TYR A 9 14.83 -0.96 -6.08
C TYR A 9 16.27 -0.94 -6.63
N LYS A 10 17.28 -1.11 -5.76
CA LYS A 10 18.70 -1.05 -6.15
C LYS A 10 19.12 -2.25 -7.01
N ASN A 11 18.39 -3.35 -6.91
CA ASN A 11 18.65 -4.56 -7.67
C ASN A 11 17.98 -4.57 -9.06
N CYS A 12 17.02 -3.67 -9.32
CA CYS A 12 16.43 -3.52 -10.64
C CYS A 12 17.48 -3.03 -11.67
N LYS A 13 17.48 -3.68 -12.83
CA LYS A 13 18.34 -3.41 -13.99
C LYS A 13 17.58 -2.73 -15.13
N THR A 14 16.25 -2.81 -15.12
CA THR A 14 15.41 -2.20 -16.14
C THR A 14 14.35 -1.29 -15.52
N PHE A 15 13.85 -0.35 -16.32
CA PHE A 15 12.71 0.48 -15.93
C PHE A 15 11.47 -0.37 -15.63
N GLU A 16 11.26 -1.43 -16.40
CA GLU A 16 10.12 -2.34 -16.25
C GLU A 16 10.15 -3.04 -14.88
N GLU A 17 11.32 -3.49 -14.43
CA GLU A 17 11.47 -4.10 -13.10
C GLU A 17 11.14 -3.12 -11.97
N ILE A 18 11.57 -1.85 -12.10
CA ILE A 18 11.23 -0.80 -11.11
C ILE A 18 9.72 -0.55 -11.12
N TYR A 19 9.11 -0.46 -12.30
CA TYR A 19 7.69 -0.24 -12.46
C TYR A 19 6.89 -1.36 -11.78
N GLN A 20 7.22 -2.63 -12.07
CA GLN A 20 6.58 -3.79 -11.47
C GLN A 20 6.77 -3.84 -9.95
N LEU A 21 7.96 -3.51 -9.45
CA LEU A 21 8.24 -3.45 -8.02
C LEU A 21 7.36 -2.41 -7.31
N ILE A 22 7.20 -1.22 -7.91
CA ILE A 22 6.35 -0.16 -7.39
C ILE A 22 4.88 -0.57 -7.41
N GLU A 23 4.40 -1.14 -8.52
CA GLU A 23 3.02 -1.63 -8.65
C GLU A 23 2.69 -2.69 -7.60
N ASN A 24 3.59 -3.65 -7.39
CA ASN A 24 3.42 -4.69 -6.37
C ASN A 24 3.40 -4.08 -4.96
N TYR A 25 4.26 -3.10 -4.67
CA TYR A 25 4.25 -2.42 -3.40
C TYR A 25 2.96 -1.63 -3.16
N ILE A 26 2.42 -0.95 -4.18
CA ILE A 26 1.15 -0.21 -4.07
C ILE A 26 0.01 -1.17 -3.71
N LYS A 27 -0.04 -2.34 -4.37
CA LYS A 27 -1.05 -3.37 -4.07
C LYS A 27 -0.93 -3.86 -2.63
N TYR A 28 0.27 -4.24 -2.20
CA TYR A 28 0.55 -4.66 -0.83
C TYR A 28 0.18 -3.58 0.19
N TYR A 29 0.62 -2.35 -0.02
CA TYR A 29 0.39 -1.24 0.90
C TYR A 29 -1.10 -0.95 1.08
N ASN A 30 -1.87 -0.98 0.00
CA ASN A 30 -3.28 -0.62 0.02
C ASN A 30 -4.21 -1.74 0.49
N ASN A 31 -3.82 -3.01 0.31
CA ASN A 31 -4.72 -4.16 0.53
C ASN A 31 -4.25 -5.15 1.60
N GLU A 32 -2.98 -5.12 2.00
CA GLU A 32 -2.42 -6.15 2.89
C GLU A 32 -1.75 -5.54 4.14
N ARG A 33 -1.26 -4.31 4.05
CA ARG A 33 -0.59 -3.63 5.15
C ARG A 33 -1.57 -2.94 6.10
N ALA A 34 -1.94 -3.62 7.18
CA ALA A 34 -2.67 -3.03 8.29
C ALA A 34 -1.93 -1.83 8.92
N GLN A 35 -2.65 -0.74 9.20
CA GLN A 35 -2.08 0.49 9.76
C GLN A 35 -2.62 0.76 11.17
N TRP A 36 -1.70 0.90 12.14
CA TRP A 36 -2.05 1.15 13.54
C TRP A 36 -2.91 2.40 13.74
N SER A 37 -2.61 3.48 13.02
CA SER A 37 -3.38 4.73 13.06
C SER A 37 -4.76 4.63 12.40
N ARG A 38 -5.05 3.54 11.69
CA ARG A 38 -6.34 3.27 11.02
C ARG A 38 -7.05 2.08 11.65
N ASN A 39 -7.00 1.98 12.98
CA ASN A 39 -7.61 0.86 13.72
C ASN A 39 -7.18 -0.53 13.22
N LYS A 40 -5.91 -0.65 12.80
CA LYS A 40 -5.34 -1.88 12.21
C LYS A 40 -6.02 -2.34 10.91
N MET A 41 -6.71 -1.45 10.21
CA MET A 41 -7.22 -1.69 8.85
C MET A 41 -6.18 -1.31 7.79
N THR A 42 -6.28 -1.94 6.63
CA THR A 42 -5.58 -1.50 5.41
C THR A 42 -6.20 -0.21 4.88
N PRO A 43 -5.50 0.53 4.01
CA PRO A 43 -6.06 1.72 3.37
C PRO A 43 -7.41 1.51 2.69
N VAL A 44 -7.59 0.39 1.98
CA VAL A 44 -8.86 0.06 1.31
C VAL A 44 -9.97 -0.22 2.33
N GLU A 45 -9.71 -1.08 3.31
CA GLU A 45 -10.69 -1.39 4.36
C GLU A 45 -11.10 -0.14 5.14
N TYR A 46 -10.14 0.73 5.46
CA TYR A 46 -10.43 1.96 6.20
C TYR A 46 -11.30 2.92 5.38
N ARG A 47 -11.05 3.03 4.08
CA ARG A 47 -11.89 3.82 3.16
C ARG A 47 -13.32 3.30 3.18
N ASP A 48 -13.50 1.98 3.05
CA ASP A 48 -14.82 1.36 2.98
C ASP A 48 -15.57 1.46 4.32
N HIS A 49 -14.84 1.36 5.45
CA HIS A 49 -15.36 1.63 6.78
C HIS A 49 -15.89 3.07 6.92
N LEU A 50 -15.12 4.06 6.46
CA LEU A 50 -15.56 5.46 6.49
C LEU A 50 -16.78 5.70 5.60
N PHE A 51 -16.84 5.07 4.42
CA PHE A 51 -18.03 5.15 3.57
C PHE A 51 -19.26 4.56 4.24
N ALA A 52 -19.13 3.39 4.88
CA ALA A 52 -20.24 2.78 5.61
C ALA A 52 -20.76 3.66 6.75
N LEU A 53 -19.86 4.38 7.46
CA LEU A 53 -20.24 5.33 8.50
C LEU A 53 -20.88 6.61 7.98
N ALA A 54 -20.47 7.09 6.80
CA ALA A 54 -20.99 8.33 6.21
C ALA A 54 -22.37 8.16 5.55
N VAL A 55 -22.74 6.93 5.22
CA VAL A 55 -24.02 6.57 4.58
C VAL A 55 -25.04 6.01 5.60
N ALA A 56 -24.62 5.83 6.87
CA ALA A 56 -25.47 5.48 8.00
C ALA A 56 -26.08 6.73 8.66
#